data_AF-A0A1E4S4P4-F1
#
_entry.id   AF-A0A1E4S4P4-F1
#
_cell.length_a   1.000
_cell.length_b   1.000
_cell.length_c   1.000
_cell.angle_alpha   90.00
_cell.angle_beta   90.00
_cell.angle_gamma   90.00
#
_symmetry.space_group_name_H-M   'P 1'
#
loop_
_entity.id
_entity.type
_entity.pdbx_description
1 polymer ?
#
loop_
_entity_poly.entity_id
_entity_poly.type
_entity_poly.pdbx_seq_one_letter_code
_entity_poly.pdbx_strand_id
1 'polypeptide(L)'
;MMLLRSVGSKRLFSSSSQRCSNIGMKAILVPQEVSIEIQPLKQSIIKRKGRSLLTLSQQAKVKGPKGELTLELPDFVVCERDHDKLTVSVKDSENRQQRALWGTMRSLINNHVIGVTDGHLSILKLVGTGYRAQVEQKDGKPFISVKVGASIQQGLFIPENLTVTSPAPTRIIVEGVDKQQVKLFAARLREFHPPEPYKGKGIYVDDETIALKAKKIK
;
A
#
# COMPACT_ATOMS: atom_id res chain seq x y z
N MET A 1 -35.74 17.89 -9.42
CA MET A 1 -35.53 19.34 -9.21
C MET A 1 -34.62 19.51 -8.00
N MET A 2 -33.32 19.54 -8.21
CA MET A 2 -32.29 19.42 -7.18
C MET A 2 -31.94 20.83 -6.66
N LEU A 3 -32.24 21.10 -5.39
CA LEU A 3 -31.98 22.40 -4.76
C LEU A 3 -30.47 22.61 -4.55
N LEU A 4 -29.86 23.39 -5.44
CA LEU A 4 -28.54 23.99 -5.24
C LEU A 4 -28.61 24.98 -4.07
N ARG A 5 -28.22 24.53 -2.88
CA ARG A 5 -28.09 25.41 -1.71
C ARG A 5 -26.82 26.27 -1.84
N SER A 6 -27.05 27.57 -1.86
CA SER A 6 -26.06 28.64 -1.76
C SER A 6 -25.17 28.45 -0.52
N VAL A 7 -23.90 28.13 -0.75
CA VAL A 7 -22.86 28.14 0.29
C VAL A 7 -22.31 29.56 0.38
N GLY A 8 -22.44 30.18 1.55
CA GLY A 8 -21.96 31.53 1.83
C GLY A 8 -20.52 31.74 1.34
N SER A 9 -20.35 32.75 0.49
CA SER A 9 -19.08 33.13 -0.12
C SER A 9 -18.07 33.62 0.93
N LYS A 10 -17.28 32.70 1.48
CA LYS A 10 -16.04 33.04 2.18
C LYS A 10 -15.07 33.59 1.13
N ARG A 11 -14.60 34.83 1.30
CA ARG A 11 -13.58 35.44 0.42
C ARG A 11 -12.35 34.55 0.44
N LEU A 12 -12.06 33.91 -0.68
CA LEU A 12 -10.88 33.07 -0.85
C LEU A 12 -9.69 34.00 -1.14
N PHE A 13 -8.61 33.89 -0.37
CA PHE A 13 -7.33 34.57 -0.63
C PHE A 13 -6.63 34.06 -1.91
N SER A 14 -7.21 33.05 -2.57
CA SER A 14 -6.71 32.44 -3.79
C SER A 14 -7.82 32.42 -4.84
N SER A 15 -7.48 32.81 -6.07
CA SER A 15 -8.33 32.66 -7.26
C SER A 15 -8.31 31.23 -7.83
N SER A 16 -7.48 30.33 -7.28
CA SER A 16 -7.46 28.93 -7.70
C SER A 16 -8.74 28.22 -7.27
N SER A 17 -9.38 27.53 -8.22
CA SER A 17 -10.48 26.62 -7.91
C SER A 17 -10.02 25.58 -6.90
N GLN A 18 -10.81 25.31 -5.86
CA GLN A 18 -10.55 24.21 -4.94
C GLN A 18 -10.48 22.89 -5.74
N ARG A 19 -9.30 22.29 -5.88
CA ARG A 19 -9.15 20.96 -6.46
C ARG A 19 -9.51 19.92 -5.40
N CYS A 20 -10.77 19.50 -5.38
CA CYS A 20 -11.17 18.35 -4.58
C CYS A 20 -10.57 17.06 -5.16
N SER A 21 -10.03 16.20 -4.30
CA SER A 21 -9.60 14.86 -4.72
C SER A 21 -10.85 14.00 -4.96
N ASN A 22 -11.10 13.63 -6.21
CA ASN A 22 -12.23 12.78 -6.60
C ASN A 22 -11.95 11.27 -6.46
N ILE A 23 -10.87 10.89 -5.77
CA ILE A 23 -10.47 9.47 -5.64
C ILE A 23 -11.54 8.66 -4.91
N GLY A 24 -12.13 9.21 -3.85
CA GLY A 24 -13.18 8.53 -3.08
C GLY A 24 -14.45 8.24 -3.90
N MET A 25 -14.83 9.14 -4.81
CA MET A 25 -16.05 9.03 -5.63
C MET A 25 -15.90 8.03 -6.78
N LYS A 26 -14.67 7.73 -7.22
CA LYS A 26 -14.45 6.79 -8.31
C LYS A 26 -14.84 5.38 -7.87
N ALA A 27 -15.82 4.80 -8.55
CA ALA A 27 -16.17 3.39 -8.39
C ALA A 27 -14.96 2.46 -8.56
N ILE A 28 -14.97 1.36 -7.84
CA ILE A 28 -14.01 0.26 -7.94
C ILE A 28 -14.63 -0.77 -8.86
N LEU A 29 -13.92 -1.20 -9.90
CA LEU A 29 -14.36 -2.29 -10.76
C LEU A 29 -14.04 -3.60 -10.04
N VAL A 30 -15.07 -4.41 -9.80
CA VAL A 30 -14.96 -5.69 -9.11
C VAL A 30 -15.23 -6.78 -10.15
N PRO A 31 -14.21 -7.56 -10.56
CA PRO A 31 -14.43 -8.68 -11.45
C PRO A 31 -15.32 -9.74 -10.77
N GLN A 32 -16.03 -10.53 -11.57
CA GLN A 32 -17.03 -11.49 -11.08
C GLN A 32 -16.44 -12.55 -10.14
N GLU A 33 -15.15 -12.83 -10.27
CA GLU A 33 -14.40 -13.77 -9.43
C GLU A 33 -14.19 -13.29 -7.99
N VAL A 34 -14.41 -11.99 -7.71
CA VAL A 34 -14.14 -11.38 -6.41
C VAL A 34 -15.43 -11.12 -5.64
N SER A 35 -15.54 -11.76 -4.47
CA SER A 35 -16.59 -11.49 -3.51
C SER A 35 -16.12 -10.49 -2.44
N ILE A 36 -16.99 -9.53 -2.14
CA ILE A 36 -16.75 -8.50 -1.13
C ILE A 36 -17.91 -8.57 -0.17
N GLU A 37 -17.63 -8.97 1.07
CA GLU A 37 -18.61 -9.06 2.15
C GLU A 37 -18.29 -8.00 3.19
N ILE A 38 -19.29 -7.18 3.55
CA ILE A 38 -19.16 -6.19 4.61
C ILE A 38 -19.95 -6.69 5.79
N GLN A 39 -19.24 -6.98 6.88
CA GLN A 39 -19.81 -7.52 8.10
C GLN A 39 -19.57 -6.54 9.25
N PRO A 40 -20.52 -6.38 10.18
CA PRO A 40 -20.23 -5.68 11.43
C PRO A 40 -19.24 -6.51 12.25
N LEU A 41 -18.29 -5.84 12.90
CA LEU A 41 -17.39 -6.43 13.88
C LEU A 41 -18.17 -6.75 15.15
N LYS A 42 -17.89 -7.91 15.74
CA LYS A 42 -18.50 -8.34 17.02
C LYS A 42 -18.16 -7.40 18.18
N GLN A 43 -16.97 -6.78 18.14
CA GLN A 43 -16.53 -5.76 19.09
C GLN A 43 -15.88 -4.63 18.30
N SER A 44 -16.25 -3.38 18.61
CA SER A 44 -15.67 -2.23 17.93
C SER A 44 -14.26 -1.94 18.43
N ILE A 45 -13.35 -1.67 17.50
CA ILE A 45 -11.95 -1.34 17.82
C ILE A 45 -11.83 0.17 17.89
N ILE A 46 -11.40 0.66 19.04
CA ILE A 46 -11.24 2.10 19.29
C ILE A 46 -9.76 2.45 19.14
N LYS A 47 -9.40 3.17 18.07
CA LYS A 47 -8.06 3.71 17.85
C LYS A 47 -8.01 5.16 18.34
N ARG A 48 -7.15 5.43 19.32
CA ARG A 48 -6.91 6.79 19.85
C ARG A 48 -5.65 7.39 19.23
N LYS A 49 -5.76 8.59 18.66
CA LYS A 49 -4.60 9.40 18.24
C LYS A 49 -4.72 10.79 18.83
N GLY A 50 -3.98 11.04 19.91
CA GLY A 50 -4.09 12.28 20.67
C GLY A 50 -5.54 12.52 21.15
N ARG A 51 -6.13 13.64 20.76
CA ARG A 51 -7.53 13.99 21.08
C ARG A 51 -8.57 13.37 20.13
N SER A 52 -8.14 12.75 19.03
CA SER A 52 -9.06 12.16 18.05
C SER A 52 -9.34 10.68 18.35
N LEU A 53 -10.62 10.32 18.32
CA LEU A 53 -11.13 8.97 18.50
C LEU A 53 -11.62 8.43 17.17
N LEU A 54 -11.13 7.26 16.75
CA LEU A 54 -11.63 6.54 15.58
C LEU A 54 -12.19 5.20 16.05
N THR A 55 -13.49 5.03 15.88
CA THR A 55 -14.18 3.76 16.15
C THR A 55 -14.30 2.98 14.84
N LEU A 56 -13.86 1.73 14.85
CA LEU A 56 -13.99 0.78 13.75
C LEU A 56 -15.02 -0.26 14.16
N SER A 57 -16.20 -0.25 13.55
CA SER A 57 -17.26 -1.23 13.82
C SER A 57 -17.56 -2.18 12.66
N GLN A 58 -16.94 -1.99 11.50
CA GLN A 58 -17.19 -2.81 10.32
C GLN A 58 -15.91 -3.47 9.84
N GLN A 59 -16.04 -4.57 9.12
CA GLN A 59 -14.95 -5.23 8.40
C GLN A 59 -15.39 -5.55 6.97
N ALA A 60 -14.54 -5.22 6.00
CA ALA A 60 -14.67 -5.68 4.62
C ALA A 60 -13.77 -6.89 4.42
N LYS A 61 -14.37 -8.03 4.09
CA LYS A 61 -13.66 -9.24 3.66
C LYS A 61 -13.68 -9.30 2.14
N VAL A 62 -12.51 -9.29 1.54
CA VAL A 62 -12.32 -9.39 0.09
C VAL A 62 -11.73 -10.76 -0.20
N LYS A 63 -12.46 -11.59 -0.93
CA LYS A 63 -12.02 -12.93 -1.33
C LYS A 63 -11.86 -13.00 -2.84
N GLY A 64 -10.82 -13.69 -3.29
CA GLY A 64 -10.57 -13.91 -4.71
C GLY A 64 -9.67 -15.14 -4.92
N PRO A 65 -9.19 -15.35 -6.15
CA PRO A 65 -8.46 -16.56 -6.51
C PRO A 65 -7.13 -16.74 -5.76
N LYS A 66 -6.42 -15.66 -5.43
CA LYS A 66 -5.11 -15.71 -4.75
C LYS A 66 -5.18 -15.76 -3.23
N GLY A 67 -6.36 -15.57 -2.64
CA GLY A 67 -6.56 -15.60 -1.19
C GLY A 67 -7.64 -14.65 -0.69
N GLU A 68 -7.60 -14.38 0.61
CA GLU A 68 -8.53 -13.50 1.29
C GLU A 68 -7.82 -12.40 2.08
N LEU A 69 -8.41 -11.20 2.10
CA LEU A 69 -7.93 -10.06 2.87
C LEU A 69 -9.06 -9.44 3.67
N THR A 70 -8.73 -9.00 4.88
CA THR A 70 -9.65 -8.33 5.78
C THR A 70 -9.22 -6.88 5.98
N LEU A 71 -10.19 -5.96 5.93
CA LEU A 71 -9.97 -4.53 6.16
C LEU A 71 -10.96 -4.03 7.20
N GLU A 72 -10.46 -3.45 8.28
CA GLU A 72 -11.29 -2.78 9.29
C GLU A 72 -11.78 -1.44 8.77
N LEU A 73 -13.09 -1.20 8.86
CA LEU A 73 -13.77 0.00 8.39
C LEU A 73 -14.43 0.76 9.55
N PRO A 74 -14.37 2.10 9.54
CA PRO A 74 -15.18 2.94 10.42
C PRO A 74 -16.68 2.88 10.08
N ASP A 75 -17.51 3.12 11.09
CA ASP A 75 -18.99 3.12 11.05
C ASP A 75 -19.61 4.08 10.04
N PHE A 76 -18.87 5.11 9.63
CA PHE A 76 -19.35 6.14 8.73
C PHE A 76 -19.03 5.85 7.26
N VAL A 77 -18.27 4.79 6.95
CA VAL A 77 -18.01 4.37 5.58
C VAL A 77 -19.16 3.49 5.12
N VAL A 78 -19.76 3.85 4.00
CA VAL A 78 -20.84 3.08 3.37
C VAL A 78 -20.30 2.59 2.03
N CYS A 79 -20.50 1.31 1.73
CA CYS A 79 -20.14 0.77 0.43
C CYS A 79 -21.39 0.15 -0.21
N GLU A 80 -21.66 0.55 -1.44
CA GLU A 80 -22.79 0.10 -2.23
C GLU A 80 -22.26 -0.65 -3.44
N ARG A 81 -22.68 -1.90 -3.61
CA ARG A 81 -22.31 -2.73 -4.76
C ARG A 81 -23.44 -2.71 -5.77
N ASP A 82 -23.13 -2.25 -6.97
CA ASP A 82 -24.01 -2.25 -8.14
C ASP A 82 -23.36 -3.09 -9.24
N HIS A 83 -23.83 -4.34 -9.39
CA HIS A 83 -23.27 -5.34 -10.30
C HIS A 83 -21.73 -5.47 -10.18
N ASP A 84 -21.01 -4.94 -11.19
CA ASP A 84 -19.55 -5.00 -11.31
C ASP A 84 -18.84 -3.78 -10.71
N LYS A 85 -19.58 -2.85 -10.09
CA LYS A 85 -19.05 -1.61 -9.54
C LYS A 85 -19.31 -1.54 -8.04
N LEU A 86 -18.27 -1.22 -7.28
CA LEU A 86 -18.38 -0.89 -5.86
C LEU A 86 -18.16 0.61 -5.67
N THR A 87 -19.17 1.31 -5.18
CA THR A 87 -19.10 2.72 -4.83
C THR A 87 -18.89 2.84 -3.32
N VAL A 88 -17.89 3.62 -2.91
CA VAL A 88 -17.63 3.92 -1.50
C VAL A 88 -18.06 5.34 -1.24
N SER A 89 -18.82 5.57 -0.17
CA SER A 89 -19.28 6.88 0.28
C SER A 89 -19.06 7.03 1.79
N VAL A 90 -19.22 8.25 2.30
CA VAL A 90 -19.15 8.56 3.74
C VAL A 90 -20.43 9.27 4.17
N LYS A 91 -20.83 9.08 5.43
CA LYS A 91 -22.07 9.66 6.00
C LYS A 91 -22.07 11.20 5.95
N ASP A 92 -20.94 11.83 6.28
CA ASP A 92 -20.79 13.29 6.28
C ASP A 92 -19.52 13.69 5.52
N SER A 93 -19.69 14.26 4.33
CA SER A 93 -18.61 14.72 3.46
C SER A 93 -17.99 16.05 3.90
N GLU A 94 -18.68 16.84 4.73
CA GLU A 94 -18.16 18.13 5.24
C GLU A 94 -17.17 17.90 6.39
N ASN A 95 -17.32 16.80 7.13
CA ASN A 95 -16.39 16.44 8.19
C ASN A 95 -15.01 16.12 7.62
N ARG A 96 -14.01 16.90 8.04
CA ARG A 96 -12.61 16.75 7.61
C ARG A 96 -12.06 15.34 7.80
N GLN A 97 -12.39 14.67 8.90
CA GLN A 97 -11.88 13.33 9.20
C GLN A 97 -12.49 12.28 8.26
N GLN A 98 -13.81 12.31 8.08
CA GLN A 98 -14.51 11.38 7.18
C GLN A 98 -14.06 11.59 5.73
N ARG A 99 -13.95 12.84 5.27
CA ARG A 99 -13.48 13.16 3.92
C ARG A 99 -12.04 12.69 3.66
N ALA A 100 -11.14 12.77 4.65
CA ALA A 100 -9.78 12.26 4.52
C ALA A 100 -9.73 10.72 4.44
N LEU A 101 -10.54 10.06 5.26
CA LEU A 101 -10.61 8.60 5.29
C LEU A 101 -11.35 8.02 4.08
N TRP A 102 -12.30 8.75 3.48
CA TRP A 102 -13.03 8.32 2.30
C TRP A 102 -12.12 7.85 1.16
N GLY A 103 -11.19 8.70 0.72
CA GLY A 103 -10.23 8.36 -0.34
C GLY A 103 -9.27 7.25 0.06
N THR A 104 -8.90 7.19 1.34
CA THR A 104 -8.00 6.18 1.90
C THR A 104 -8.67 4.79 1.85
N MET A 105 -9.89 4.68 2.37
CA MET A 105 -10.63 3.42 2.44
C MET A 105 -10.94 2.87 1.05
N ARG A 106 -11.40 3.74 0.13
CA ARG A 106 -11.58 3.40 -1.28
C ARG A 106 -10.29 2.83 -1.88
N SER A 107 -9.14 3.48 -1.64
CA SER A 107 -7.85 3.03 -2.18
C SER A 107 -7.41 1.70 -1.59
N LEU A 108 -7.62 1.46 -0.29
CA LEU A 108 -7.30 0.20 0.37
C LEU A 108 -8.15 -0.95 -0.17
N ILE A 109 -9.47 -0.76 -0.29
CA ILE A 109 -10.36 -1.77 -0.89
C ILE A 109 -9.94 -2.08 -2.32
N ASN A 110 -9.65 -1.05 -3.13
CA ASN A 110 -9.19 -1.24 -4.50
C ASN A 110 -7.87 -2.02 -4.57
N ASN A 111 -6.91 -1.73 -3.67
CA ASN A 111 -5.65 -2.47 -3.60
C ASN A 111 -5.89 -3.94 -3.19
N HIS A 112 -6.86 -4.21 -2.31
CA HIS A 112 -7.21 -5.58 -1.94
C HIS A 112 -7.84 -6.33 -3.11
N VAL A 113 -8.76 -5.71 -3.85
CA VAL A 113 -9.37 -6.31 -5.06
C VAL A 113 -8.31 -6.66 -6.10
N ILE A 114 -7.39 -5.74 -6.41
CA ILE A 114 -6.26 -6.00 -7.32
C ILE A 114 -5.32 -7.08 -6.73
N GLY A 115 -5.12 -7.08 -5.42
CA GLY A 115 -4.24 -8.04 -4.74
C GLY A 115 -4.76 -9.47 -4.80
N VAL A 116 -6.05 -9.70 -4.59
CA VAL A 116 -6.64 -11.05 -4.63
C VAL A 116 -6.81 -11.59 -6.06
N THR A 117 -6.80 -10.72 -7.07
CA THR A 117 -6.92 -11.07 -8.49
C THR A 117 -5.55 -11.24 -9.13
N ASP A 118 -4.81 -10.14 -9.27
CA ASP A 118 -3.52 -10.08 -9.96
C ASP A 118 -2.33 -10.29 -9.02
N GLY A 119 -2.48 -9.99 -7.73
CA GLY A 119 -1.37 -9.96 -6.79
C GLY A 119 -0.51 -8.69 -6.92
N HIS A 120 0.26 -8.40 -5.87
CA HIS A 120 1.22 -7.30 -5.88
C HIS A 120 2.64 -7.84 -6.01
N LEU A 121 3.43 -7.13 -6.81
CA LEU A 121 4.82 -7.47 -7.07
C LEU A 121 5.71 -6.25 -6.76
N SER A 122 6.87 -6.52 -6.18
CA SER A 122 7.92 -5.51 -5.99
C SER A 122 9.27 -6.09 -6.37
N ILE A 123 9.98 -5.37 -7.23
CA ILE A 123 11.27 -5.82 -7.76
C ILE A 123 12.36 -5.04 -7.04
N LEU A 124 13.29 -5.73 -6.40
CA LEU A 124 14.48 -5.09 -5.87
C LEU A 124 15.68 -5.35 -6.79
N LYS A 125 16.35 -4.28 -7.20
CA LYS A 125 17.55 -4.33 -8.05
C LYS A 125 18.76 -4.00 -7.19
N LEU A 126 19.73 -4.91 -7.13
CA LEU A 126 20.98 -4.70 -6.42
C LEU A 126 22.03 -4.15 -7.40
N VAL A 127 22.50 -2.94 -7.15
CA VAL A 127 23.55 -2.29 -7.95
C VAL A 127 24.80 -2.17 -7.09
N GLY A 128 25.85 -2.87 -7.49
CA GLY A 128 27.13 -2.82 -6.78
C GLY A 128 28.01 -4.03 -7.11
N THR A 129 29.31 -3.81 -7.03
CA THR A 129 30.31 -4.86 -7.22
C THR A 129 30.22 -5.88 -6.08
N GLY A 130 29.96 -7.14 -6.40
CA GLY A 130 29.83 -8.22 -5.42
C GLY A 130 28.51 -8.25 -4.66
N TYR A 131 27.52 -7.46 -5.08
CA TYR A 131 26.19 -7.46 -4.48
C TYR A 131 25.39 -8.64 -4.99
N ARG A 132 24.84 -9.42 -4.06
CA ARG A 132 24.03 -10.59 -4.40
C ARG A 132 23.01 -10.90 -3.31
N ALA A 133 21.89 -11.49 -3.72
CA ALA A 133 20.85 -11.96 -2.83
C ALA A 133 20.49 -13.42 -3.14
N GLN A 134 20.28 -14.22 -2.10
CA GLN A 134 19.96 -15.63 -2.20
C GLN A 134 18.82 -15.96 -1.22
N VAL A 135 17.88 -16.77 -1.68
CA VAL A 135 16.83 -17.30 -0.82
C VAL A 135 17.37 -18.59 -0.21
N GLU A 136 17.49 -18.61 1.10
CA GLU A 136 18.00 -19.72 1.90
C GLU A 136 16.92 -20.20 2.87
N GLN A 137 17.12 -21.37 3.47
CA GLN A 137 16.33 -21.79 4.63
C GLN A 137 17.17 -21.62 5.88
N LYS A 138 16.67 -20.84 6.84
CA LYS A 138 17.28 -20.65 8.15
C LYS A 138 16.26 -21.03 9.21
N ASP A 139 16.63 -21.96 10.10
CA ASP A 139 15.77 -22.46 11.16
C ASP A 139 14.41 -23.01 10.65
N GLY A 140 14.44 -23.66 9.47
CA GLY A 140 13.25 -24.22 8.81
C GLY A 140 12.29 -23.19 8.20
N LYS A 141 12.66 -21.90 8.21
CA LYS A 141 11.87 -20.81 7.61
C LYS A 141 12.57 -20.21 6.40
N PRO A 142 11.82 -19.76 5.38
CA PRO A 142 12.39 -19.06 4.25
C PRO A 142 13.06 -17.75 4.71
N PHE A 143 14.32 -17.57 4.36
CA PHE A 143 15.15 -16.44 4.75
C PHE A 143 15.83 -15.86 3.51
N ILE A 144 15.72 -14.55 3.30
CA ILE A 144 16.44 -13.87 2.22
C ILE A 144 17.78 -13.38 2.75
N SER A 145 18.88 -13.97 2.28
CA SER A 145 20.24 -13.53 2.57
C SER A 145 20.69 -12.52 1.52
N VAL A 146 21.31 -11.43 1.97
CA VAL A 146 21.76 -10.31 1.15
C VAL A 146 23.20 -9.97 1.51
N LYS A 147 24.08 -9.98 0.50
CA LYS A 147 25.47 -9.56 0.60
C LYS A 147 25.63 -8.23 -0.13
N VAL A 148 25.70 -7.13 0.62
CA VAL A 148 25.79 -5.75 0.10
C VAL A 148 27.01 -4.99 0.65
N GLY A 149 28.16 -5.66 0.71
CA GLY A 149 29.42 -5.07 1.16
C GLY A 149 29.58 -4.96 2.69
N ALA A 150 28.63 -5.47 3.47
CA ALA A 150 28.79 -5.68 4.91
C ALA A 150 29.68 -6.90 5.20
N SER A 151 30.38 -6.89 6.33
CA SER A 151 31.27 -7.98 6.76
C SER A 151 30.52 -9.30 7.05
N ILE A 152 29.25 -9.20 7.47
CA ILE A 152 28.38 -10.34 7.77
C ILE A 152 27.20 -10.29 6.78
N GLN A 153 26.71 -11.46 6.36
CA GLN A 153 25.49 -11.54 5.55
C GLN A 153 24.29 -11.06 6.36
N GLN A 154 23.60 -10.05 5.82
CA GLN A 154 22.37 -9.53 6.40
C GLN A 154 21.19 -10.21 5.73
N GLY A 155 20.02 -10.20 6.36
CA GLY A 155 18.85 -10.82 5.77
C GLY A 155 17.63 -10.72 6.67
N LEU A 156 16.49 -11.15 6.13
CA LEU A 156 15.20 -11.11 6.81
C LEU A 156 14.48 -12.44 6.63
N PHE A 157 13.72 -12.82 7.65
CA PHE A 157 12.76 -13.91 7.53
C PHE A 157 11.59 -13.48 6.65
N ILE A 158 11.22 -14.34 5.70
CA ILE A 158 10.11 -14.10 4.80
C ILE A 158 8.82 -14.48 5.56
N PRO A 159 7.85 -13.57 5.68
CA PRO A 159 6.58 -13.88 6.33
C PRO A 159 5.72 -14.80 5.45
N GLU A 160 4.84 -15.57 6.07
CA GLU A 160 4.08 -16.66 5.42
C GLU A 160 3.20 -16.21 4.24
N ASN A 161 2.74 -14.95 4.24
CA ASN A 161 1.89 -14.40 3.18
C ASN A 161 2.67 -13.83 1.98
N LEU A 162 4.00 -13.93 1.97
CA LEU A 162 4.85 -13.42 0.90
C LEU A 162 5.65 -14.55 0.25
N THR A 163 5.74 -14.50 -1.07
CA THR A 163 6.66 -15.32 -1.85
C THR A 163 7.81 -14.47 -2.34
N VAL A 164 9.04 -14.88 -2.05
CA VAL A 164 10.24 -14.14 -2.45
C VAL A 164 11.10 -15.05 -3.31
N THR A 165 11.44 -14.58 -4.51
CA THR A 165 12.29 -15.30 -5.45
C THR A 165 13.48 -14.43 -5.86
N SER A 166 14.58 -15.08 -6.23
CA SER A 166 15.79 -14.42 -6.72
C SER A 166 16.15 -15.00 -8.09
N PRO A 167 15.47 -14.59 -9.18
CA PRO A 167 15.72 -15.13 -10.52
C PRO A 167 17.13 -14.83 -11.03
N ALA A 168 17.74 -13.73 -10.57
CA ALA A 168 19.13 -13.40 -10.81
C ALA A 168 19.75 -12.98 -9.48
N PRO A 169 21.06 -13.20 -9.25
CA PRO A 169 21.70 -12.83 -7.99
C PRO A 169 21.57 -11.33 -7.68
N THR A 170 21.41 -10.49 -8.69
CA THR A 170 21.24 -9.04 -8.58
C THR A 170 19.78 -8.57 -8.57
N ARG A 171 18.80 -9.48 -8.60
CA ARG A 171 17.37 -9.15 -8.67
C ARG A 171 16.55 -10.03 -7.75
N ILE A 172 15.83 -9.38 -6.83
CA ILE A 172 14.86 -10.03 -5.95
C ILE A 172 13.45 -9.65 -6.42
N ILE A 173 12.53 -10.61 -6.42
CA ILE A 173 11.12 -10.37 -6.67
C ILE A 173 10.36 -10.76 -5.39
N VAL A 174 9.58 -9.83 -4.87
CA VAL A 174 8.69 -10.02 -3.72
C VAL A 174 7.26 -9.98 -4.23
N GLU A 175 6.54 -11.06 -4.03
CA GLU A 175 5.15 -11.25 -4.45
C GLU A 175 4.26 -11.50 -3.24
N GLY A 176 3.03 -11.00 -3.28
CA GLY A 176 2.05 -11.22 -2.22
C GLY A 176 0.70 -10.60 -2.52
N VAL A 177 -0.30 -10.98 -1.73
CA VAL A 177 -1.69 -10.52 -1.90
C VAL A 177 -1.89 -9.13 -1.28
N ASP A 178 -1.21 -8.82 -0.17
CA ASP A 178 -1.28 -7.50 0.47
C ASP A 178 -0.15 -6.57 0.01
N LYS A 179 -0.54 -5.48 -0.65
CA LYS A 179 0.38 -4.41 -1.10
C LYS A 179 1.18 -3.80 0.05
N GLN A 180 0.58 -3.63 1.23
CA GLN A 180 1.27 -3.01 2.37
C GLN A 180 2.40 -3.91 2.85
N GLN A 181 2.13 -5.19 3.05
CA GLN A 181 3.11 -6.17 3.47
C GLN A 181 4.25 -6.33 2.44
N VAL A 182 3.92 -6.43 1.14
CA VAL A 182 4.91 -6.53 0.05
C VAL A 182 5.86 -5.33 0.07
N LYS A 183 5.31 -4.11 0.09
CA LYS A 183 6.13 -2.89 0.06
C LYS A 183 6.89 -2.65 1.36
N LEU A 184 6.33 -3.01 2.51
CA LEU A 184 7.03 -2.95 3.79
C LEU A 184 8.25 -3.89 3.80
N PHE A 185 8.09 -5.11 3.30
CA PHE A 185 9.20 -6.05 3.22
C PHE A 185 10.29 -5.57 2.26
N ALA A 186 9.91 -5.05 1.09
CA ALA A 186 10.85 -4.45 0.15
C ALA A 186 11.59 -3.23 0.76
N ALA A 187 10.89 -2.38 1.52
CA ALA A 187 11.48 -1.23 2.21
C ALA A 187 12.51 -1.65 3.27
N ARG A 188 12.22 -2.71 4.04
CA ARG A 188 13.17 -3.25 5.03
C ARG A 188 14.43 -3.80 4.38
N LEU A 189 14.32 -4.46 3.23
CA LEU A 189 15.50 -4.91 2.48
C LEU A 189 16.32 -3.72 1.95
N ARG A 190 15.65 -2.68 1.46
CA ARG A 190 16.30 -1.44 1.01
C ARG A 190 17.08 -0.73 2.12
N GLU A 191 16.60 -0.81 3.36
CA GLU A 191 17.23 -0.18 4.53
C GLU A 191 18.65 -0.68 4.78
N PHE A 192 18.98 -1.92 4.40
CA PHE A 192 20.33 -2.48 4.55
C PHE A 192 21.39 -1.71 3.79
N HIS A 193 21.07 -1.26 2.57
CA HIS A 193 21.97 -0.43 1.78
C HIS A 193 21.18 0.43 0.79
N PRO A 194 20.72 1.63 1.21
CA PRO A 194 20.01 2.52 0.31
C PRO A 194 20.92 2.99 -0.84
N PRO A 195 20.35 3.42 -1.99
CA PRO A 195 21.11 3.96 -3.11
C PRO A 195 21.95 5.18 -2.72
N GLU A 196 23.25 5.14 -3.01
CA GLU A 196 24.15 6.27 -2.75
C GLU A 196 24.14 7.29 -3.90
N PRO A 197 24.33 8.61 -3.62
CA PRO A 197 24.23 9.66 -4.63
C PRO A 197 25.45 9.80 -5.53
N TYR A 198 26.53 9.04 -5.34
CA TYR A 198 27.77 9.20 -6.12
C TYR A 198 27.97 8.13 -7.19
N LYS A 199 27.99 6.85 -6.81
CA LYS A 199 28.13 5.74 -7.76
C LYS A 199 26.84 4.96 -7.96
N GLY A 200 25.74 5.37 -7.31
CA GLY A 200 24.45 4.70 -7.42
C GLY A 200 24.46 3.27 -6.88
N LYS A 201 25.42 2.89 -6.03
CA LYS A 201 25.42 1.57 -5.39
C LYS A 201 24.34 1.50 -4.32
N GLY A 202 23.63 0.39 -4.27
CA GLY A 202 22.60 0.12 -3.28
C GLY A 202 21.49 -0.75 -3.84
N ILE A 203 20.43 -0.86 -3.05
CA ILE A 203 19.24 -1.63 -3.38
C ILE A 203 18.15 -0.65 -3.81
N TYR A 204 17.69 -0.79 -5.05
CA TYR A 204 16.59 0.00 -5.61
C TYR A 204 15.29 -0.78 -5.52
N VAL A 205 14.19 -0.11 -5.20
CA VAL A 205 12.85 -0.72 -5.19
C VAL A 205 12.07 -0.26 -6.41
N ASP A 206 11.56 -1.23 -7.17
CA ASP A 206 10.81 -1.08 -8.41
C ASP A 206 11.57 -0.26 -9.48
N ASP A 207 11.07 0.94 -9.76
CA ASP A 207 11.61 1.90 -10.72
C ASP A 207 12.20 3.14 -10.03
N GLU A 208 12.60 3.00 -8.76
CA GLU A 208 13.36 4.02 -8.05
C GLU A 208 14.67 4.34 -8.81
N THR A 209 14.98 5.63 -8.91
CA THR A 209 16.24 6.13 -9.47
C THR A 209 16.82 7.20 -8.57
N ILE A 210 18.15 7.31 -8.50
CA ILE A 210 18.84 8.36 -7.75
C ILE A 210 19.59 9.31 -8.69
N ALA A 211 19.53 10.61 -8.41
CA ALA A 211 20.33 11.61 -9.13
C ALA A 211 21.79 11.52 -8.68
N LEU A 212 22.68 11.25 -9.63
CA LEU A 212 24.11 11.16 -9.37
C LEU A 212 24.74 12.55 -9.26
N LYS A 213 25.50 12.79 -8.20
CA LYS A 213 26.31 13.99 -8.03
C LYS A 213 27.64 13.83 -8.77
N ALA A 214 27.97 14.84 -9.58
CA ALA A 214 29.28 14.91 -10.20
C ALA A 214 30.38 14.97 -9.13
N LYS A 215 31.49 14.27 -9.39
CA LYS A 215 32.68 14.38 -8.55
C LYS A 215 33.25 15.78 -8.76
N LYS A 216 33.54 16.52 -7.68
CA LYS A 216 34.27 17.78 -7.77
C LYS A 216 35.72 17.42 -8.16
N ILE A 217 36.01 17.44 -9.46
CA ILE A 217 37.37 17.35 -9.98
C ILE A 217 38.03 18.67 -9.57
N LYS A 218 39.04 18.60 -8.71
CA LYS A 218 39.93 19.72 -8.40
C LYS A 218 41.09 19.69 -9.39
#